data_AF-A0A947Y8F8-F1
#
_entry.id   AF-A0A947Y8F8-F1
#
_cell.length_a   1.000
_cell.length_b   1.000
_cell.length_c   1.000
_cell.angle_alpha   90.00
_cell.angle_beta   90.00
_cell.angle_gamma   90.00
#
_symmetry.space_group_name_H-M   'P 1'
#
loop_
_entity.id
_entity.type
_entity.pdbx_description
1 polymer ?
#
loop_
_entity_poly.entity_id
_entity_poly.type
_entity_poly.pdbx_seq_one_letter_code
_entity_poly.pdbx_strand_id
1 'polypeptide(L)'
;MEMTMQLARTTKGQEEIFNHGHTLRPKYRQILFSIGNGMSLGELRSKLPNCAELEAMVNELLQNGFIQALRNMAGAQAAPAAAPRAPAPQVAPAPAPANLESARSYVLEFMAALVGTKSPAYRKMSEVQDMAGFTAILPMCQKVIAAVASPHQAAEMEAGVAKRMGR
;
A
#
# COMPACT_ATOMS: atom_id res chain seq x y z
N MET A 1 27.21 3.75 21.22
CA MET A 1 25.99 4.23 20.55
C MET A 1 25.72 3.29 19.40
N GLU A 2 24.86 2.30 19.59
CA GLU A 2 24.55 1.31 18.56
C GLU A 2 23.47 1.87 17.64
N MET A 3 23.86 2.14 16.40
CA MET A 3 22.97 2.67 15.37
C MET A 3 22.09 1.52 14.87
N THR A 4 21.03 1.20 15.59
CA THR A 4 20.14 0.08 15.27
C THR A 4 19.30 0.41 14.05
N MET A 5 19.80 0.03 12.88
CA MET A 5 19.08 0.09 11.62
C MET A 5 17.90 -0.88 11.71
N GLN A 6 16.68 -0.35 11.85
CA GLN A 6 15.45 -1.13 11.89
C GLN A 6 15.03 -1.47 10.47
N LEU A 7 14.62 -2.70 10.24
CA LEU A 7 14.13 -3.21 8.97
C LEU A 7 12.64 -3.49 9.13
N ALA A 8 11.82 -3.07 8.18
CA ALA A 8 10.43 -3.52 8.09
C ALA A 8 10.14 -4.02 6.68
N ARG A 9 9.22 -4.97 6.58
CA ARG A 9 8.76 -5.45 5.28
C ARG A 9 7.92 -4.40 4.57
N THR A 10 8.08 -4.30 3.26
CA THR A 10 7.25 -3.45 2.41
C THR A 10 6.00 -4.21 1.97
N THR A 11 5.04 -3.52 1.34
CA THR A 11 3.88 -4.15 0.70
C THR A 11 4.31 -5.23 -0.29
N LYS A 12 5.39 -5.02 -1.05
CA LYS A 12 5.94 -6.01 -1.98
C LYS A 12 6.46 -7.26 -1.28
N GLY A 13 7.19 -7.08 -0.16
CA GLY A 13 7.65 -8.20 0.68
C GLY A 13 6.49 -8.98 1.29
N GLN A 14 5.44 -8.27 1.68
CA GLN A 14 4.20 -8.87 2.18
C GLN A 14 3.50 -9.68 1.10
N GLU A 15 3.31 -9.13 -0.10
CA GLU A 15 2.67 -9.85 -1.20
C GLU A 15 3.45 -11.11 -1.58
N GLU A 16 4.78 -11.12 -1.56
CA GLU A 16 5.55 -12.36 -1.82
C GLU A 16 5.44 -13.44 -0.72
N ILE A 17 5.11 -13.07 0.51
CA ILE A 17 4.83 -14.07 1.56
C ILE A 17 3.51 -14.78 1.25
N PHE A 18 2.49 -14.03 0.81
CA PHE A 18 1.13 -14.52 0.59
C PHE A 18 0.90 -15.06 -0.82
N ASN A 19 1.61 -14.52 -1.81
CA ASN A 19 1.53 -14.95 -3.18
C ASN A 19 2.47 -16.15 -3.35
N HIS A 20 1.89 -17.31 -3.65
CA HIS A 20 2.61 -18.57 -3.84
C HIS A 20 3.42 -18.61 -5.16
N GLY A 21 3.83 -17.46 -5.71
CA GLY A 21 4.42 -17.32 -7.05
C GLY A 21 5.81 -17.95 -7.25
N HIS A 22 6.36 -18.64 -6.24
CA HIS A 22 7.66 -19.33 -6.27
C HIS A 22 8.89 -18.46 -6.66
N THR A 23 8.76 -17.14 -6.76
CA THR A 23 9.81 -16.26 -7.28
C THR A 23 10.88 -15.98 -6.22
N LEU A 24 10.47 -15.77 -4.97
CA LEU A 24 11.41 -15.71 -3.85
C LEU A 24 11.81 -17.08 -3.30
N ARG A 25 13.13 -17.28 -3.14
CA ARG A 25 13.72 -18.45 -2.49
C ARG A 25 13.19 -18.59 -1.04
N PRO A 26 12.99 -19.81 -0.53
CA PRO A 26 12.38 -20.05 0.79
C PRO A 26 13.10 -19.36 1.95
N LYS A 27 14.44 -19.24 1.89
CA LYS A 27 15.21 -18.50 2.89
C LYS A 27 14.87 -17.00 2.93
N TYR A 28 14.61 -16.37 1.78
CA TYR A 28 14.27 -14.93 1.72
C TYR A 28 12.87 -14.70 2.31
N ARG A 29 11.92 -15.61 2.05
CA ARG A 29 10.60 -15.59 2.70
C ARG A 29 10.69 -15.77 4.22
N GLN A 30 11.56 -16.66 4.70
CA GLN A 30 11.79 -16.82 6.13
C GLN A 30 12.33 -15.54 6.80
N ILE A 31 13.24 -14.84 6.11
CA ILE A 31 13.75 -13.53 6.57
C ILE A 31 12.62 -12.50 6.59
N LEU A 32 11.81 -12.40 5.53
CA LEU A 32 10.66 -11.49 5.47
C LEU A 32 9.62 -11.75 6.56
N PHE A 33 9.35 -13.02 6.86
CA PHE A 33 8.47 -13.42 7.95
C PHE A 33 9.03 -13.04 9.32
N SER A 34 10.35 -13.18 9.50
CA SER A 34 11.04 -12.86 10.76
C SER A 34 11.10 -11.35 11.03
N ILE A 35 11.32 -10.55 10.00
CA ILE A 35 11.40 -9.07 10.11
C ILE A 35 10.05 -8.47 10.48
N GLY A 36 8.95 -9.00 9.93
CA GLY A 36 7.61 -8.49 10.22
C GLY A 36 7.51 -6.99 9.97
N ASN A 37 7.02 -6.25 10.96
CA ASN A 37 6.74 -4.81 10.86
C ASN A 37 7.84 -3.90 11.43
N GLY A 38 8.98 -4.45 11.86
CA GLY A 38 10.05 -3.68 12.48
C GLY A 38 10.97 -4.53 13.34
N MET A 39 12.15 -4.85 12.83
CA MET A 39 13.17 -5.65 13.51
C MET A 39 14.57 -5.12 13.19
N SER A 40 15.43 -5.02 14.20
CA SER A 40 16.83 -4.64 13.99
C SER A 40 17.64 -5.76 13.34
N LEU A 41 18.67 -5.41 12.56
CA LEU A 41 19.57 -6.42 11.96
C LEU A 41 20.21 -7.36 13.00
N GLY A 42 20.58 -6.84 14.19
CA GLY A 42 21.12 -7.64 15.29
C GLY A 42 20.12 -8.66 15.85
N GLU A 43 18.85 -8.26 15.99
CA GLU A 43 17.76 -9.14 16.44
C GLU A 43 17.48 -10.24 15.41
N LEU A 44 17.47 -9.88 14.12
CA LEU A 44 17.32 -10.83 13.03
C LEU A 44 18.46 -11.85 13.01
N ARG A 45 19.70 -11.41 13.22
CA ARG A 45 20.88 -12.28 13.32
C ARG A 45 20.80 -13.21 14.53
N SER A 46 20.29 -12.73 15.67
CA SER A 46 20.08 -13.57 16.85
C SER A 46 18.99 -14.63 16.65
N LYS A 47 17.97 -14.36 15.82
CA LYS A 47 16.91 -15.33 15.49
C LYS A 47 17.34 -16.34 14.43
N LEU A 48 18.29 -15.97 13.57
CA LEU A 48 18.81 -16.80 12.47
C LEU A 48 20.33 -17.01 12.60
N PRO A 49 20.82 -17.61 13.70
CA PRO A 49 22.26 -17.75 13.96
C PRO A 49 22.98 -18.63 12.93
N ASN A 50 22.24 -19.51 12.24
CA ASN A 50 22.77 -20.43 11.23
C ASN A 50 22.88 -19.82 9.81
N CYS A 51 22.61 -18.52 9.64
CA CYS A 51 22.59 -17.88 8.34
C CYS A 51 23.84 -16.99 8.15
N ALA A 52 24.94 -17.59 7.68
CA ALA A 52 26.19 -16.86 7.44
C ALA A 52 26.07 -15.75 6.38
N GLU A 53 25.14 -15.90 5.43
CA GLU A 53 24.89 -14.95 4.34
C GLU A 53 23.74 -13.96 4.63
N LEU A 54 23.28 -13.89 5.88
CA LEU A 54 22.11 -13.08 6.26
C LEU A 54 22.24 -11.62 5.81
N GLU A 55 23.42 -11.02 6.01
CA GLU A 55 23.66 -9.62 5.65
C GLU A 55 23.56 -9.39 4.13
N ALA A 56 24.09 -10.32 3.32
CA ALA A 56 24.00 -10.26 1.87
C ALA A 56 22.55 -10.41 1.39
N MET A 57 21.80 -11.35 1.98
CA MET A 57 20.38 -11.58 1.67
C MET A 57 19.50 -10.39 2.05
N VAL A 58 19.75 -9.77 3.21
CA VAL A 58 19.07 -8.54 3.65
C VAL A 58 19.37 -7.40 2.69
N ASN A 59 20.63 -7.28 2.25
CA ASN A 59 21.01 -6.26 1.26
C ASN A 59 20.27 -6.46 -0.07
N GLU A 60 20.18 -7.70 -0.55
CA GLU A 60 19.39 -8.01 -1.75
C GLU A 60 17.89 -7.72 -1.56
N LEU A 61 17.30 -8.05 -0.40
CA LEU A 61 15.90 -7.71 -0.11
C LEU A 61 15.66 -6.19 -0.08
N LEU A 62 16.62 -5.42 0.43
CA LEU A 62 16.58 -3.95 0.40
C LEU A 62 16.67 -3.43 -1.04
N GLN A 63 17.64 -3.92 -1.83
CA GLN A 63 17.83 -3.51 -3.22
C GLN A 63 16.63 -3.86 -4.10
N ASN A 64 16.03 -5.02 -3.89
CA ASN A 64 14.83 -5.45 -4.61
C ASN A 64 13.53 -4.82 -4.06
N GLY A 65 13.60 -4.06 -2.96
CA GLY A 65 12.47 -3.34 -2.37
C GLY A 65 11.46 -4.21 -1.62
N PHE A 66 11.84 -5.41 -1.18
CA PHE A 66 10.99 -6.29 -0.35
C PHE A 66 10.99 -5.89 1.13
N ILE A 67 12.06 -5.26 1.58
CA ILE A 67 12.15 -4.63 2.90
C ILE A 67 12.66 -3.20 2.76
N GLN A 68 12.33 -2.37 3.73
CA GLN A 68 12.88 -1.02 3.84
C GLN A 68 13.62 -0.86 5.16
N ALA A 69 14.68 -0.05 5.12
CA ALA A 69 15.34 0.38 6.33
C ALA A 69 14.58 1.57 6.92
N LEU A 70 13.95 1.37 8.07
CA LEU A 70 13.53 2.45 8.94
C LEU A 70 14.78 2.93 9.67
N ARG A 71 15.47 3.90 9.07
CA ARG A 71 16.33 4.76 9.88
C ARG A 71 15.36 5.46 10.82
N ASN A 72 15.54 5.26 12.13
CA ASN A 72 14.79 6.00 13.15
C ASN A 72 15.18 7.48 13.06
N MET A 73 14.62 8.16 12.06
CA MET A 73 14.68 9.58 11.88
C MET A 73 13.29 10.04 12.29
N ALA A 74 13.19 10.58 13.50
CA ALA A 74 12.16 11.54 13.80
C ALA A 74 12.26 12.64 12.72
N GLY A 75 11.31 12.65 11.79
CA GLY A 75 11.21 13.64 10.71
C GLY A 75 11.66 13.15 9.33
N ALA A 76 10.89 13.59 8.33
CA ALA A 76 11.13 13.51 6.88
C ALA A 76 10.67 12.22 6.16
N GLN A 77 9.36 12.20 5.94
CA GLN A 77 8.71 11.96 4.64
C GLN A 77 9.66 12.09 3.44
N ALA A 78 9.93 10.98 2.73
CA ALA A 78 9.98 10.88 1.26
C ALA A 78 10.61 9.55 0.80
N ALA A 79 9.84 8.76 0.08
CA ALA A 79 10.32 7.85 -0.95
C ALA A 79 9.25 7.83 -2.06
N PRO A 80 9.56 7.44 -3.31
CA PRO A 80 10.83 6.93 -3.81
C PRO A 80 11.33 7.58 -5.13
N ALA A 81 12.66 7.66 -5.31
CA ALA A 81 13.28 7.90 -6.61
C ALA A 81 13.49 6.54 -7.34
N ALA A 82 12.79 6.36 -8.45
CA ALA A 82 12.95 5.24 -9.37
C ALA A 82 14.08 5.50 -10.37
N ALA A 83 14.87 4.46 -10.66
CA ALA A 83 15.83 4.40 -11.75
C ALA A 83 15.13 4.27 -13.13
N PRO A 84 15.84 4.55 -14.24
CA PRO A 84 15.29 5.23 -15.41
C PRO A 84 14.66 4.27 -16.42
N ARG A 85 13.42 4.54 -16.82
CA ARG A 85 12.85 4.02 -18.07
C ARG A 85 12.05 5.12 -18.73
N ALA A 86 12.56 5.53 -19.89
CA ALA A 86 11.91 6.20 -21.02
C ALA A 86 11.04 7.44 -20.72
N PRO A 87 11.28 8.56 -21.41
CA PRO A 87 10.50 9.78 -21.20
C PRO A 87 9.07 9.59 -21.73
N ALA A 88 8.13 9.30 -20.85
CA ALA A 88 6.75 9.77 -21.01
C ALA A 88 6.66 11.09 -20.23
N PRO A 89 6.12 12.15 -20.83
CA PRO A 89 6.25 13.50 -20.30
C PRO A 89 5.68 13.59 -18.88
N GLN A 90 6.57 14.03 -18.00
CA GLN A 90 6.29 14.47 -16.64
C GLN A 90 5.26 15.59 -16.71
N VAL A 91 4.16 15.45 -15.96
CA VAL A 91 3.38 16.59 -15.52
C VAL A 91 3.41 16.57 -14.01
N ALA A 92 4.34 17.35 -13.47
CA ALA A 92 4.38 17.76 -12.08
C ALA A 92 3.18 18.70 -11.76
N PRO A 93 2.94 19.02 -10.48
CA PRO A 93 1.62 19.12 -9.88
C PRO A 93 0.83 20.36 -10.32
N ALA A 94 -0.46 20.17 -10.57
CA ALA A 94 -1.42 21.27 -10.67
C ALA A 94 -2.41 21.20 -9.48
N PRO A 95 -2.64 22.32 -8.78
CA PRO A 95 -3.59 22.39 -7.68
C PRO A 95 -5.02 22.30 -8.22
N ALA A 96 -5.81 21.36 -7.67
CA ALA A 96 -7.27 21.16 -7.78
C ALA A 96 -7.94 21.51 -9.13
N PRO A 97 -8.35 20.49 -9.92
CA PRO A 97 -9.64 19.83 -9.70
C PRO A 97 -9.55 18.28 -9.61
N ALA A 98 -8.35 17.75 -9.39
CA ALA A 98 -8.04 16.32 -9.34
C ALA A 98 -8.67 15.55 -8.15
N ASN A 99 -9.27 16.22 -7.17
CA ASN A 99 -9.77 15.58 -5.94
C ASN A 99 -11.00 14.70 -6.20
N LEU A 100 -11.92 15.12 -7.08
CA LEU A 100 -13.14 14.36 -7.39
C LEU A 100 -12.81 13.07 -8.17
N GLU A 101 -12.06 13.19 -9.27
CA GLU A 101 -11.72 12.04 -10.11
C GLU A 101 -10.86 11.02 -9.36
N SER A 102 -9.96 11.50 -8.49
CA SER A 102 -9.15 10.64 -7.63
C SER A 102 -9.99 9.97 -6.53
N ALA A 103 -10.93 10.68 -5.91
CA ALA A 103 -11.87 10.10 -4.95
C ALA A 103 -12.83 9.09 -5.60
N ARG A 104 -13.32 9.39 -6.81
CA ARG A 104 -14.20 8.51 -7.59
C ARG A 104 -13.50 7.24 -8.02
N SER A 105 -12.31 7.35 -8.60
CA SER A 105 -11.50 6.19 -8.96
C SER A 105 -11.24 5.30 -7.74
N TYR A 106 -10.92 5.91 -6.59
CA TYR A 106 -10.74 5.17 -5.34
C TYR A 106 -12.00 4.41 -4.91
N VAL A 107 -13.18 5.04 -4.92
CA VAL A 107 -14.43 4.34 -4.56
C VAL A 107 -14.75 3.22 -5.55
N LEU A 108 -14.51 3.45 -6.85
CA LEU A 108 -14.72 2.42 -7.86
C LEU A 108 -13.82 1.21 -7.62
N GLU A 109 -12.53 1.40 -7.43
CA GLU A 109 -11.62 0.28 -7.14
C GLU A 109 -12.01 -0.45 -5.86
N PHE A 110 -12.37 0.28 -4.81
CA PHE A 110 -12.81 -0.30 -3.54
C PHE A 110 -14.10 -1.13 -3.69
N MET A 111 -15.05 -0.62 -4.48
CA MET A 111 -16.29 -1.33 -4.78
C MET A 111 -16.08 -2.52 -5.72
N ALA A 112 -15.18 -2.42 -6.70
CA ALA A 112 -14.83 -3.53 -7.58
C ALA A 112 -14.22 -4.68 -6.79
N ALA A 113 -13.38 -4.39 -5.80
CA ALA A 113 -12.75 -5.38 -4.94
C ALA A 113 -13.73 -6.07 -3.97
N LEU A 114 -14.66 -5.31 -3.38
CA LEU A 114 -15.54 -5.84 -2.31
C LEU A 114 -16.92 -6.29 -2.76
N VAL A 115 -17.49 -5.61 -3.76
CA VAL A 115 -18.87 -5.82 -4.22
C VAL A 115 -18.90 -6.36 -5.65
N GLY A 116 -17.85 -6.08 -6.42
CA GLY A 116 -17.74 -6.43 -7.82
C GLY A 116 -18.31 -5.37 -8.77
N THR A 117 -17.78 -5.35 -9.98
CA THR A 117 -18.14 -4.38 -11.04
C THR A 117 -19.56 -4.53 -11.58
N LYS A 118 -20.25 -5.63 -11.22
CA LYS A 118 -21.66 -5.89 -11.57
C LYS A 118 -22.66 -5.22 -10.63
N SER A 119 -22.19 -4.62 -9.52
CA SER A 119 -23.08 -3.99 -8.56
C SER A 119 -23.74 -2.73 -9.13
N PRO A 120 -25.06 -2.52 -8.94
CA PRO A 120 -25.75 -1.32 -9.40
C PRO A 120 -25.19 -0.03 -8.78
N ALA A 121 -24.60 -0.11 -7.59
CA ALA A 121 -23.94 1.01 -6.94
C ALA A 121 -22.58 1.36 -7.59
N TYR A 122 -21.84 0.37 -8.11
CA TYR A 122 -20.61 0.58 -8.88
C TYR A 122 -20.89 1.31 -10.20
N ARG A 123 -21.93 0.88 -10.95
CA ARG A 123 -22.31 1.56 -12.20
C ARG A 123 -22.71 3.01 -11.97
N LYS A 124 -23.57 3.27 -10.98
CA LYS A 124 -24.00 4.62 -10.63
C LYS A 124 -22.82 5.53 -10.27
N MET A 125 -21.88 5.06 -9.44
CA MET A 125 -20.67 5.81 -9.10
C MET A 125 -19.77 6.05 -10.34
N SER A 126 -19.77 5.12 -11.30
CA SER A 126 -19.04 5.23 -12.56
C SER A 126 -19.72 6.12 -13.59
N GLU A 127 -20.95 6.61 -13.38
CA GLU A 127 -21.63 7.54 -14.29
C GLU A 127 -21.60 8.98 -13.80
N VAL A 128 -21.35 9.17 -12.50
CA VAL A 128 -21.27 10.48 -11.85
C VAL A 128 -20.01 11.23 -12.26
N GLN A 129 -20.17 12.42 -12.82
CA GLN A 129 -19.05 13.29 -13.21
C GLN A 129 -18.96 14.57 -12.36
N ASP A 130 -19.94 14.79 -11.49
CA ASP A 130 -20.09 16.02 -10.70
C ASP A 130 -20.03 15.74 -9.18
N MET A 131 -19.57 16.72 -8.42
CA MET A 131 -19.39 16.63 -6.96
C MET A 131 -20.70 16.45 -6.20
N ALA A 132 -21.79 17.05 -6.67
CA ALA A 132 -23.12 16.85 -6.11
C ALA A 132 -23.61 15.42 -6.35
N GLY A 133 -23.41 14.89 -7.56
CA GLY A 133 -23.73 13.50 -7.88
C GLY A 133 -22.92 12.49 -7.06
N PHE A 134 -21.64 12.81 -6.81
CA PHE A 134 -20.73 11.94 -6.07
C PHE A 134 -21.14 11.85 -4.61
N THR A 135 -21.39 13.00 -3.99
CA THR A 135 -21.83 13.08 -2.59
C THR A 135 -23.22 12.45 -2.40
N ALA A 136 -24.10 12.51 -3.40
CA ALA A 136 -25.41 11.88 -3.37
C ALA A 136 -25.33 10.34 -3.43
N ILE A 137 -24.37 9.77 -4.17
CA ILE A 137 -24.23 8.31 -4.36
C ILE A 137 -23.29 7.67 -3.33
N LEU A 138 -22.35 8.42 -2.77
CA LEU A 138 -21.42 7.96 -1.72
C LEU A 138 -22.09 7.18 -0.57
N PRO A 139 -23.18 7.66 0.07
CA PRO A 139 -23.84 6.91 1.15
C PRO A 139 -24.49 5.61 0.67
N MET A 140 -24.91 5.53 -0.59
CA MET A 140 -25.42 4.29 -1.17
C MET A 140 -24.29 3.26 -1.32
N CYS A 141 -23.14 3.66 -1.84
CA CYS A 141 -21.96 2.79 -1.95
C CYS A 141 -21.49 2.30 -0.58
N GLN A 142 -21.46 3.19 0.41
CA GLN A 142 -21.07 2.89 1.77
C GLN A 142 -22.01 1.86 2.43
N LYS A 143 -23.33 2.00 2.26
CA LYS A 143 -24.32 1.01 2.73
C LYS A 143 -24.13 -0.37 2.09
N VAL A 144 -23.85 -0.41 0.78
CA VAL A 144 -23.61 -1.66 0.07
C VAL A 144 -22.33 -2.33 0.58
N ILE A 145 -21.25 -1.57 0.79
CA ILE A 145 -20.00 -2.10 1.35
C ILE A 145 -20.21 -2.57 2.80
N ALA A 146 -20.99 -1.85 3.60
CA ALA A 146 -21.30 -2.24 4.97
C ALA A 146 -22.09 -3.56 5.03
N ALA A 147 -23.00 -3.76 4.07
CA ALA A 147 -23.84 -4.96 3.98
C ALA A 147 -23.09 -6.18 3.40
N VAL A 148 -22.19 -5.97 2.43
CA VAL A 148 -21.50 -7.05 1.71
C VAL A 148 -20.16 -7.41 2.35
N ALA A 149 -19.40 -6.42 2.81
CA ALA A 149 -18.09 -6.63 3.42
C ALA A 149 -18.17 -6.48 4.94
N SER A 150 -18.30 -5.25 5.44
CA SER A 150 -18.39 -4.92 6.87
C SER A 150 -18.53 -3.40 7.07
N PRO A 151 -19.15 -2.95 8.18
CA PRO A 151 -19.24 -1.52 8.50
C PRO A 151 -17.88 -0.84 8.67
N HIS A 152 -16.85 -1.59 9.08
CA HIS A 152 -15.47 -1.08 9.17
C HIS A 152 -14.88 -0.71 7.79
N GLN A 153 -15.07 -1.57 6.78
CA GLN A 153 -14.64 -1.31 5.40
C GLN A 153 -15.36 -0.10 4.79
N ALA A 154 -16.61 0.11 5.18
CA ALA A 154 -17.40 1.25 4.74
C ALA A 154 -16.85 2.58 5.32
N ALA A 155 -16.39 2.57 6.57
CA ALA A 155 -15.72 3.71 7.20
C ALA A 155 -14.33 3.99 6.61
N GLU A 156 -13.55 2.94 6.31
CA GLU A 156 -12.23 3.06 5.65
C GLU A 156 -12.36 3.73 4.26
N MET A 157 -13.38 3.33 3.49
CA MET A 157 -13.69 3.94 2.19
C MET A 157 -14.01 5.44 2.35
N GLU A 158 -14.83 5.82 3.34
CA GLU A 158 -15.17 7.23 3.58
C GLU A 158 -13.95 8.06 3.98
N ALA A 159 -13.12 7.53 4.90
CA ALA A 159 -11.89 8.19 5.33
C ALA A 159 -10.91 8.39 4.15
N GLY A 160 -10.81 7.39 3.27
CA GLY A 160 -10.01 7.48 2.04
C GLY A 160 -10.54 8.50 1.03
N VAL A 161 -11.86 8.71 0.98
CA VAL A 161 -12.50 9.75 0.17
C VAL A 161 -12.28 11.13 0.78
N ALA A 162 -12.48 11.30 2.09
CA ALA A 162 -12.27 12.57 2.80
C ALA A 162 -10.83 13.07 2.66
N LYS A 163 -9.85 12.18 2.84
CA LYS A 163 -8.42 12.47 2.66
C LYS A 163 -8.08 12.96 1.25
N ARG A 164 -8.75 12.43 0.22
CA ARG A 164 -8.56 12.83 -1.18
C ARG A 164 -9.34 14.09 -1.55
N MET A 165 -10.43 14.36 -0.86
CA MET A 165 -11.17 15.62 -0.97
C MET A 165 -10.50 16.77 -0.22
N GLY A 166 -9.46 16.50 0.58
CA GLY A 166 -8.75 17.52 1.36
C GLY A 166 -9.55 18.03 2.56
N ARG A 167 -10.44 17.19 3.10
CA ARG A 167 -11.25 17.47 4.28
C ARG A 167 -10.63 16.88 5.54
#